data_AF-A0A0M0HK79-F1
#
_entry.id   AF-A0A0M0HK79-F1
#
_cell.length_a   1.000
_cell.length_b   1.000
_cell.length_c   1.000
_cell.angle_alpha   90.00
_cell.angle_beta   90.00
_cell.angle_gamma   90.00
#
_symmetry.space_group_name_H-M   'P 1'
#
loop_
_entity.id
_entity.type
_entity.pdbx_description
1 polymer ?
#
loop_
_entity_poly.entity_id
_entity_poly.type
_entity_poly.pdbx_seq_one_letter_code
_entity_poly.pdbx_strand_id
1 'polypeptide(L)' 'MNEVILAILAGFVVGVLFSAIKLPIPAPPVLSGVMGIVGVYLGGIAYQWIIEKFFS' A
#
# COMPACT_ATOMS: atom_id res chain seq x y z
N MET A 1 -6.08 -14.58 0.73
CA MET A 1 -7.33 -13.78 0.79
C MET A 1 -7.59 -13.18 2.16
N ASN A 2 -7.45 -13.95 3.25
CA ASN A 2 -7.61 -13.42 4.61
C ASN A 2 -6.68 -12.23 4.91
N GLU A 3 -5.43 -12.30 4.44
CA GLU A 3 -4.40 -11.27 4.68
C GLU A 3 -4.81 -9.89 4.14
N VAL A 4 -5.46 -9.82 2.97
CA VAL A 4 -5.91 -8.55 2.37
C VAL A 4 -7.00 -7.92 3.23
N ILE A 5 -7.96 -8.71 3.68
CA ILE A 5 -9.05 -8.24 4.56
C ILE A 5 -8.48 -7.78 5.90
N LEU A 6 -7.55 -8.55 6.47
CA LEU A 6 -6.87 -8.20 7.72
C LEU A 6 -6.03 -6.93 7.58
N ALA A 7 -5.33 -6.73 6.46
CA ALA A 7 -4.55 -5.52 6.19
C ALA A 7 -5.44 -4.27 6.06
N ILE A 8 -6.60 -4.39 5.38
CA ILE A 8 -7.58 -3.30 5.28
C ILE A 8 -8.15 -2.97 6.66
N LEU A 9 -8.55 -3.98 7.44
CA LEU A 9 -9.06 -3.77 8.80
C LEU A 9 -8.01 -3.15 9.72
N ALA A 10 -6.77 -3.63 9.67
CA ALA A 10 -5.67 -3.07 10.45
C ALA A 10 -5.41 -1.60 10.09
N GLY A 11 -5.32 -1.28 8.79
CA GLY A 11 -5.16 0.10 8.32
C GLY A 11 -6.30 1.01 8.75
N PHE A 12 -7.55 0.51 8.66
CA PHE A 12 -8.73 1.23 9.13
C PHE A 12 -8.68 1.52 10.63
N VAL A 13 -8.39 0.50 11.46
CA VAL A 13 -8.31 0.64 12.91
C VAL A 13 -7.19 1.60 13.31
N VAL A 14 -6.00 1.51 12.69
CA VAL A 14 -4.89 2.44 12.94
C VAL A 14 -5.26 3.87 12.55
N GLY A 15 -5.89 4.06 11.39
CA GLY A 15 -6.34 5.38 10.93
C GLY A 15 -7.35 6.02 11.88
N VAL A 16 -8.36 5.25 12.32
CA VAL A 16 -9.36 5.70 13.30
C VAL A 16 -8.71 6.03 14.64
N LEU A 17 -7.85 5.14 15.15
CA LEU A 17 -7.19 5.32 16.44
C LEU A 17 -6.36 6.60 16.46
N PHE A 18 -5.46 6.78 15.49
CA PHE A 18 -4.56 7.94 15.42
C PHE A 18 -5.34 9.25 15.23
N SER A 19 -6.40 9.22 14.41
CA SER A 19 -7.28 10.37 14.25
C SER A 19 -8.01 10.73 15.55
N ALA A 20 -8.49 9.73 16.30
CA ALA A 20 -9.20 9.92 17.56
C ALA A 20 -8.32 10.55 18.65
N ILE A 21 -7.05 10.15 18.73
CA ILE A 21 -6.07 10.72 19.68
C ILE A 21 -5.31 11.94 19.11
N LYS A 22 -5.69 12.44 17.93
CA LYS A 22 -5.08 13.60 17.25
C LYS A 22 -3.58 13.47 17.01
N LEU A 23 -3.09 12.23 16.82
CA LEU A 23 -1.72 11.99 16.39
C LEU A 23 -1.60 12.07 14.86
N PRO A 24 -0.44 12.50 14.34
CA PRO A 24 -0.18 12.45 12.91
C PRO A 24 -0.29 11.01 12.41
N ILE A 25 -1.07 10.81 11.35
CA ILE A 25 -1.29 9.49 10.75
C ILE A 25 0.04 8.97 10.17
N PRO A 26 0.41 7.70 10.41
CA PRO A 26 1.68 7.14 9.93
C PRO A 26 1.68 6.87 8.41
N ALA A 27 0.50 6.73 7.80
CA ALA A 27 0.34 6.53 6.37
C ALA A 27 0.31 7.87 5.59
N PRO A 28 0.65 7.88 4.29
CA PRO A 28 0.58 9.09 3.48
C PRO A 28 -0.82 9.74 3.55
N PRO A 29 -0.93 11.02 3.96
CA PRO A 29 -2.23 11.67 4.18
C PRO A 29 -2.90 12.15 2.88
N VAL A 30 -2.23 11.97 1.74
CA VAL A 30 -2.68 12.46 0.43
C VAL A 30 -2.81 11.31 -0.56
N LEU A 31 -3.80 11.41 -1.45
CA LEU A 31 -4.05 10.40 -2.47
C LEU A 31 -2.82 10.17 -3.37
N SER A 32 -2.06 11.22 -3.69
CA SER A 32 -0.83 11.11 -4.47
C SER A 32 0.23 10.22 -3.82
N GLY A 33 0.35 10.25 -2.49
CA GLY A 33 1.27 9.39 -1.75
C GLY A 33 0.83 7.92 -1.78
N VAL A 34 -0.47 7.66 -1.66
CA VAL A 34 -1.05 6.31 -1.80
C VAL A 34 -0.82 5.78 -3.22
N MET A 35 -1.06 6.61 -4.24
CA MET A 35 -0.79 6.25 -5.63
C MET A 35 0.70 5.97 -5.90
N GLY A 36 1.60 6.66 -5.21
CA GLY A 36 3.04 6.36 -5.25
C GLY A 36 3.37 4.93 -4.81
N ILE A 37 2.79 4.47 -3.69
CA ILE A 37 2.97 3.10 -3.18
C ILE A 37 2.44 2.07 -4.19
N VAL A 38 1.26 2.32 -4.76
CA VAL A 38 0.67 1.47 -5.81
C VAL A 38 1.60 1.39 -7.03
N GLY A 39 2.14 2.53 -7.47
CA GLY A 39 3.09 2.61 -8.58
C GLY A 39 4.36 1.80 -8.34
N VAL A 40 4.92 1.86 -7.13
CA VAL A 40 6.10 1.05 -6.73
C VAL A 40 5.81 -0.44 -6.83
N TYR A 41 4.67 -0.90 -6.30
CA TYR A 41 4.27 -2.30 -6.35
C TYR A 41 4.07 -2.79 -7.80
N LEU A 42 3.33 -2.03 -8.61
CA LEU A 42 3.08 -2.35 -10.01
C LEU A 42 4.37 -2.33 -10.84
N GLY A 43 5.28 -1.39 -10.56
CA GLY A 43 6.59 -1.33 -11.21
C GLY A 43 7.43 -2.59 -10.94
N GLY A 44 7.41 -3.09 -9.70
CA GLY A 44 8.06 -4.36 -9.34
C GLY A 44 7.50 -5.56 -10.10
N ILE A 45 6.17 -5.67 -10.19
CA ILE A 45 5.50 -6.71 -10.98
C ILE A 45 5.86 -6.60 -12.46
N ALA A 46 5.78 -5.39 -13.02
CA ALA A 46 6.09 -5.14 -14.42
C ALA A 46 7.54 -5.52 -14.75
N TYR A 47 8.48 -5.22 -13.86
CA TYR A 47 9.87 -5.61 -14.02
C TYR A 47 10.06 -7.13 -14.04
N GLN A 48 9.45 -7.86 -13.09
CA GLN A 48 9.51 -9.32 -13.08
C GLN A 48 8.96 -9.91 -14.38
N TRP A 49 7.81 -9.42 -14.83
CA TRP A 49 7.19 -9.85 -16.08
C TRP A 49 8.06 -9.59 -17.31
N ILE A 50 8.75 -8.45 -17.37
CA ILE A 50 9.70 -8.14 -18.45
C ILE A 50 10.88 -9.11 -18.43
N ILE A 51 11.47 -9.36 -17.26
CA ILE A 51 12.62 -10.26 -17.14
C ILE A 51 12.25 -11.69 -17.55
N GLU A 52 11.13 -12.22 -17.05
CA GLU A 52 10.65 -13.56 -17.38
C GLU A 52 10.39 -13.75 -18.88
N LYS A 53 9.91 -12.70 -19.57
CA LYS A 53 9.51 -12.81 -20.97
C LYS A 53 10.66 -12.64 -21.97
N PHE A 54 11.71 -11.89 -21.60
CA PHE A 54 12.78 -11.50 -22.52
C PHE A 54 14.14 -12.12 -22.19
N PHE A 55 14.35 -12.61 -20.97
CA PHE A 55 15.63 -13.14 -20.50
C PHE A 55 15.55 -14.58 -19.95
N SER A 56 14.41 -15.27 -20.14
CA SER A 56 14.23 -16.70 -19.87
C SER A 56 14.11 -17.52 -21.16
#